data_AF-A0A6V8NJX3-F1
#
_entry.id   AF-A0A6V8NJX3-F1
#
_cell.length_a   1.000
_cell.length_b   1.000
_cell.length_c   1.000
_cell.angle_alpha   90.00
_cell.angle_beta   90.00
_cell.angle_gamma   90.00
#
_symmetry.space_group_name_H-M   'P 1'
#
loop_
_entity.id
_entity.type
_entity.pdbx_description
1 polymer ?
#
loop_
_entity_poly.entity_id
_entity_poly.type
_entity_poly.pdbx_seq_one_letter_code
_entity_poly.pdbx_strand_id
1 'polypeptide(L)' 'MLIIGENISVIRSKVSQAIKERDIQPILEMAKAQTDAGAHYIDINIGPATKMARIS' A
#
# COMPACT_ATOMS: atom_id res chain seq x y z
N MET A 1 -21.24 8.78 -2.36
CA MET A 1 -20.77 7.42 -2.69
C MET A 1 -19.52 7.15 -1.87
N LEU A 2 -19.44 6.00 -1.19
CA LEU A 2 -18.24 5.63 -0.44
C LEU A 2 -17.12 5.21 -1.41
N ILE A 3 -15.90 5.72 -1.22
CA ILE A 3 -14.72 5.46 -2.05
C ILE A 3 -13.61 4.94 -1.15
N ILE A 4 -13.05 3.78 -1.50
CA ILE A 4 -11.92 3.16 -0.80
C ILE A 4 -10.73 3.17 -1.77
N GLY A 5 -9.60 3.75 -1.35
CA GLY A 5 -8.37 3.72 -2.11
C GLY A 5 -7.60 2.41 -1.87
N GLU A 6 -7.30 1.67 -2.93
CA GLU A 6 -6.66 0.33 -2.90
C GLU A 6 -5.20 0.32 -3.37
N ASN A 7 -4.58 1.50 -3.55
CA ASN A 7 -3.25 1.60 -4.14
C ASN A 7 -2.11 1.26 -3.17
N ILE A 8 -2.38 0.99 -1.90
CA ILE A 8 -1.36 0.56 -0.91
C ILE A 8 -1.46 -0.96 -0.72
N SER A 9 -0.79 -1.71 -1.60
CA SER A 9 -0.70 -3.18 -1.55
C SER A 9 0.73 -3.65 -1.80
N VAL A 10 1.21 -4.62 -1.03
CA VAL A 10 2.57 -5.20 -1.16
C VAL A 10 2.84 -5.83 -2.52
N ILE A 11 1.81 -6.15 -3.30
CA ILE A 11 1.96 -6.65 -4.69
C ILE A 11 2.58 -5.57 -5.58
N ARG A 12 2.40 -4.29 -5.26
CA ARG A 12 2.98 -3.16 -6.01
C ARG A 12 4.45 -2.99 -5.61
N SER A 13 5.33 -2.89 -6.61
CA SER A 13 6.78 -2.74 -6.43
C SER A 13 7.16 -1.56 -5.54
N LYS A 14 6.52 -0.40 -5.70
CA LYS A 14 6.76 0.79 -4.85
C LYS A 14 6.48 0.53 -3.38
N VAL A 15 5.44 -0.25 -3.06
CA VAL A 15 5.06 -0.60 -1.68
C VAL A 15 5.98 -1.70 -1.12
N SER A 16 6.26 -2.76 -1.88
CA SER A 16 7.16 -3.82 -1.43
C SER A 16 8.59 -3.34 -1.23
N GLN A 17 9.08 -2.45 -2.09
CA GLN A 17 10.39 -1.82 -1.93
C GLN A 17 10.44 -0.93 -0.68
N ALA A 18 9.44 -0.07 -0.49
CA ALA A 18 9.30 0.76 0.71
C ALA A 18 9.33 -0.07 2.00
N ILE A 19 8.59 -1.18 2.05
CA ILE A 19 8.61 -2.10 3.20
C ILE A 19 9.99 -2.74 3.38
N LYS A 20 10.61 -3.24 2.30
CA LYS A 20 11.92 -3.90 2.33
C LYS A 20 13.03 -2.98 2.81
N GLU A 21 13.02 -1.74 2.36
CA GLU A 21 14.01 -0.70 2.69
C GLU A 21 13.68 0.03 3.99
N ARG A 22 12.52 -0.26 4.60
CA ARG A 22 11.96 0.45 5.76
C ARG A 22 11.82 1.95 5.50
N ASP A 23 11.57 2.33 4.24
CA ASP A 23 11.26 3.69 3.85
C ASP A 23 9.74 3.90 3.87
N ILE A 24 9.28 4.76 4.77
CA ILE A 24 7.86 5.05 4.94
C ILE A 24 7.34 6.12 3.98
N GLN A 25 8.21 6.95 3.39
CA GLN A 25 7.78 8.10 2.59
C GLN A 25 6.90 7.71 1.38
N PRO A 26 7.23 6.67 0.59
CA PRO A 26 6.41 6.25 -0.54
C PRO A 26 4.96 5.93 -0.14
N ILE A 27 4.77 5.26 1.00
CA ILE A 27 3.45 4.86 1.50
C ILE A 27 2.65 6.07 1.96
N LEU A 28 3.31 7.04 2.64
CA LEU A 28 2.67 8.28 3.06
C LEU A 28 2.23 9.16 1.88
N GLU A 29 3.05 9.26 0.84
CA GLU A 29 2.69 9.97 -0.39
C GLU A 29 1.48 9.33 -1.08
N MET A 30 1.45 8.00 -1.18
CA MET A 30 0.32 7.27 -1.75
C MET A 30 -0.95 7.43 -0.93
N ALA A 31 -0.85 7.49 0.40
CA ALA A 31 -1.99 7.73 1.27
C ALA A 31 -2.56 9.14 1.04
N LYS A 32 -1.71 10.17 1.05
CA LYS A 32 -2.10 11.56 0.76
C LYS A 32 -2.75 11.68 -0.61
N ALA A 33 -2.14 11.12 -1.65
CA ALA A 33 -2.68 11.18 -3.01
C ALA A 33 -4.07 10.53 -3.12
N GLN A 34 -4.34 9.44 -2.38
CA GLN A 34 -5.67 8.83 -2.35
C GLN A 34 -6.69 9.68 -1.59
N THR A 35 -6.30 10.28 -0.47
CA THR A 35 -7.14 11.24 0.26
C THR A 35 -7.49 12.44 -0.61
N ASP A 36 -6.50 13.04 -1.29
CA ASP A 36 -6.68 14.19 -2.18
C ASP A 36 -7.57 13.85 -3.39
N ALA A 37 -7.55 12.59 -3.84
CA ALA A 37 -8.44 12.08 -4.89
C ALA A 37 -9.87 11.76 -4.41
N GLY A 38 -10.19 11.97 -3.12
CA GLY A 38 -11.52 11.78 -2.56
C GLY A 38 -11.80 10.42 -1.93
N ALA A 39 -10.75 9.63 -1.61
CA ALA A 39 -10.93 8.40 -0.86
C ALA A 39 -11.40 8.70 0.58
N HIS A 40 -12.44 7.99 1.03
CA HIS A 40 -12.96 8.07 2.40
C HIS A 40 -12.20 7.14 3.34
N TYR A 41 -11.72 6.02 2.80
CA TYR A 41 -10.88 5.05 3.49
C TYR A 41 -9.71 4.64 2.59
N ILE A 42 -8.63 4.18 3.21
CA ILE A 42 -7.45 3.65 2.52
C ILE A 42 -7.30 2.19 2.95
N ASP A 43 -7.37 1.29 1.97
CA ASP A 43 -7.06 -0.12 2.17
C ASP A 43 -5.54 -0.32 2.23
N ILE A 44 -5.10 -1.19 3.15
CA ILE A 44 -3.69 -1.51 3.33
C ILE A 44 -3.54 -3.03 3.30
N ASN A 45 -2.95 -3.53 2.23
CA ASN A 45 -2.68 -4.96 2.06
C ASN A 45 -1.19 -5.25 2.23
N ILE A 46 -0.82 -5.88 3.36
CA ILE A 46 0.56 -6.27 3.68
C ILE A 46 0.96 -7.65 3.10
N GLY A 47 0.04 -8.30 2.37
CA GLY A 47 0.23 -9.66 1.89
C GLY A 47 0.21 -10.70 3.02
N PRO A 48 0.74 -11.90 2.78
CA PRO A 48 0.67 -13.00 3.73
C PRO A 48 1.44 -12.70 5.02
N ALA A 49 0.82 -13.03 6.16
CA ALA A 49 1.39 -12.81 7.49
C ALA A 49 2.64 -13.69 7.79
N THR A 50 2.92 -14.68 6.96
CA THR A 50 4.07 -15.58 7.12
C THR A 50 4.87 -15.68 5.82
N LYS A 51 6.14 -16.07 5.93
CA LYS A 51 7.13 -16.15 4.83
C LYS A 51 6.77 -17.13 3.69
N MET A 52 5.62 -17.79 3.75
CA MET A 52 5.11 -18.71 2.73
C MET A 52 4.14 -18.00 1.78
N ALA A 53 4.64 -17.05 1.01
CA ALA A 53 4.30 -16.97 -0.39
C ALA A 53 5.50 -16.37 -1.10
N ARG A 54 6.37 -17.26 -1.60
CA ARG A 54 7.27 -16.88 -2.68
C ARG A 54 6.37 -16.45 -3.83
N ILE A 55 6.33 -15.16 -4.12
CA ILE A 55 6.14 -14.73 -5.50
C ILE A 55 7.57 -14.65 -6.03
N SER A 56 8.03 -15.80 -6.54
CA SER A 56 9.11 -15.87 -7.51
C SER A 56 8.77 -15.03 -8.72
#